data_AF-A0A6L3B334-F1
#
_entry.id   AF-A0A6L3B334-F1
#
_cell.length_a   1.000
_cell.length_b   1.000
_cell.length_c   1.000
_cell.angle_alpha   90.00
_cell.angle_beta   90.00
_cell.angle_gamma   90.00
#
_symmetry.space_group_name_H-M   'P 1'
#
loop_
_entity.id
_entity.type
_entity.pdbx_description
1 polymer ?
#
loop_
_entity_poly.entity_id
_entity_poly.type
_entity_poly.pdbx_seq_one_letter_code
_entity_poly.pdbx_strand_id
1 'polypeptide(L)'
;MLFAAWVIALGSTLSVLFIGEIMGQTPCVLCWYQRAFMFPLAVILAVACYRTDGAVWRYALPLAAVGAVIAIWHTLVFTGVAPTALEPCGAGPSCSSDNMTILGGIPLPLLSVGAFGAIVVLMHLVRKKLAP
;
A
#
# COMPACT_ATOMS: atom_id res chain seq x y z
N MET A 1 3.39 8.42 16.43
CA MET A 1 3.88 7.38 15.49
C MET A 1 2.74 6.49 15.02
N LEU A 2 2.02 5.80 15.93
CA LEU A 2 0.86 4.97 15.56
C LEU A 2 -0.23 5.77 14.82
N PHE A 3 -0.63 6.93 15.34
CA PHE A 3 -1.61 7.80 14.70
C PHE A 3 -1.20 8.22 13.27
N ALA A 4 0.07 8.60 13.07
CA ALA A 4 0.58 8.97 11.75
C ALA A 4 0.52 7.78 10.77
N ALA A 5 0.91 6.59 11.21
CA ALA A 5 0.82 5.37 10.38
C ALA A 5 -0.63 5.05 10.03
N TRP A 6 -1.54 5.22 10.98
CA TRP A 6 -2.98 5.05 10.76
C TRP A 6 -3.54 6.04 9.74
N VAL A 7 -3.21 7.34 9.84
CA VAL A 7 -3.66 8.35 8.87
C VAL A 7 -3.18 8.02 7.46
N ILE A 8 -1.93 7.56 7.30
CA ILE A 8 -1.40 7.15 5.99
C ILE A 8 -2.17 5.95 5.44
N ALA A 9 -2.41 4.92 6.27
CA ALA A 9 -3.13 3.72 5.86
C ALA A 9 -4.60 4.02 5.51
N LEU A 10 -5.27 4.83 6.33
CA LEU A 10 -6.64 5.27 6.11
C LEU A 10 -6.74 6.13 4.85
N GLY A 11 -5.88 7.14 4.71
CA GLY A 11 -5.84 8.00 3.53
C GLY A 11 -5.64 7.19 2.25
N SER A 12 -4.67 6.28 2.24
CA SER A 12 -4.41 5.39 1.10
C SER A 12 -5.61 4.50 0.75
N THR A 13 -6.28 3.97 1.78
CA THR A 13 -7.48 3.14 1.61
C THR A 13 -8.63 3.95 1.00
N LEU A 14 -8.91 5.14 1.53
CA LEU A 14 -9.97 6.01 1.03
C LEU A 14 -9.68 6.49 -0.39
N SER A 15 -8.43 6.86 -0.69
CA SER A 15 -8.04 7.29 -2.04
C SER A 15 -8.30 6.19 -3.07
N VAL A 16 -7.89 4.95 -2.81
CA VAL A 16 -8.04 3.86 -3.79
C VAL A 16 -9.48 3.38 -3.93
N LEU A 17 -10.29 3.48 -2.86
CA LEU A 17 -11.74 3.26 -2.94
C LEU A 17 -12.42 4.35 -3.77
N PHE A 18 -12.02 5.61 -3.59
CA PHE A 18 -12.55 6.72 -4.38
C PHE A 18 -12.26 6.53 -5.88
N ILE A 19 -11.03 6.17 -6.22
CA ILE A 19 -10.61 5.91 -7.60
C ILE A 19 -11.39 4.73 -8.21
N GLY A 20 -11.61 3.66 -7.44
CA GLY A 20 -12.34 2.49 -7.91
C GLY A 20 -13.84 2.74 -8.11
N GLU A 21 -14.49 3.23 -7.06
CA GLU A 21 -15.96 3.27 -7.00
C GLU A 21 -16.54 4.56 -7.58
N ILE A 22 -15.85 5.69 -7.44
CA ILE A 22 -16.36 7.00 -7.89
C ILE A 22 -15.78 7.38 -9.25
N MET A 23 -14.49 7.15 -9.49
CA MET A 23 -13.88 7.43 -10.79
C MET A 23 -14.05 6.27 -11.80
N GLY A 24 -14.58 5.12 -11.36
CA GLY A 24 -14.84 3.96 -12.22
C GLY A 24 -13.57 3.27 -12.74
N GLN A 25 -12.40 3.51 -12.13
CA GLN A 25 -11.15 2.90 -12.57
C GLN A 25 -10.96 1.52 -11.91
N THR A 26 -11.13 0.48 -12.70
CA THR A 26 -10.96 -0.90 -12.24
C THR A 26 -9.50 -1.18 -11.85
N PRO A 27 -9.23 -1.78 -10.67
CA PRO A 27 -7.86 -2.07 -10.27
C PRO A 27 -7.29 -3.23 -11.09
N CYS A 28 -6.02 -3.14 -11.47
CA CYS A 28 -5.27 -4.30 -11.99
C CYS A 28 -5.01 -5.33 -10.87
N VAL A 29 -4.52 -6.51 -11.24
CA VAL A 29 -4.25 -7.61 -10.30
C VAL A 29 -3.25 -7.22 -9.20
N LEU A 30 -2.15 -6.53 -9.53
CA LEU A 30 -1.16 -6.07 -8.53
C LEU A 30 -1.75 -5.02 -7.59
N CYS A 31 -2.54 -4.08 -8.10
CA CYS A 31 -3.27 -3.13 -7.25
C CYS A 31 -4.20 -3.84 -6.27
N TRP A 32 -4.86 -4.91 -6.72
CA TRP A 32 -5.74 -5.69 -5.85
C TRP A 32 -4.96 -6.35 -4.71
N TYR A 33 -3.79 -6.93 -5.01
CA TYR A 33 -2.91 -7.45 -3.96
C TYR A 33 -2.47 -6.36 -2.99
N GLN A 34 -2.11 -5.17 -3.46
CA GLN A 34 -1.77 -4.05 -2.58
C GLN A 34 -2.94 -3.65 -1.66
N ARG A 35 -4.18 -3.62 -2.18
CA ARG A 35 -5.39 -3.36 -1.37
C ARG A 35 -5.59 -4.42 -0.29
N ALA A 36 -5.35 -5.70 -0.60
CA ALA A 36 -5.45 -6.79 0.36
C ALA A 36 -4.52 -6.62 1.57
N PHE A 37 -3.36 -5.96 1.40
CA PHE A 37 -2.45 -5.63 2.50
C PHE A 37 -2.76 -4.28 3.16
N MET A 38 -3.22 -3.27 2.40
CA MET A 38 -3.46 -1.92 2.92
C MET A 38 -4.75 -1.83 3.76
N PHE A 39 -5.85 -2.47 3.32
CA PHE A 39 -7.15 -2.33 3.99
C PHE A 39 -7.15 -2.90 5.42
N PRO A 40 -6.63 -4.11 5.67
CA PRO A 40 -6.52 -4.61 7.04
C PRO A 40 -5.61 -3.74 7.90
N LEU A 41 -4.55 -3.18 7.31
CA LEU A 41 -3.59 -2.32 8.00
C LEU A 41 -4.26 -1.03 8.54
N ALA A 42 -5.20 -0.45 7.79
CA ALA A 42 -5.99 0.69 8.25
C ALA A 42 -6.82 0.36 9.50
N VAL A 43 -7.47 -0.81 9.54
CA VAL A 43 -8.27 -1.26 10.69
C VAL A 43 -7.38 -1.60 11.89
N ILE A 44 -6.32 -2.37 11.66
CA ILE A 44 -5.36 -2.78 12.67
C ILE A 44 -4.73 -1.57 13.36
N LEU A 45 -4.24 -0.60 12.57
CA LEU A 45 -3.61 0.59 13.12
C LEU A 45 -4.62 1.51 13.82
N ALA A 46 -5.90 1.49 13.43
CA ALA A 46 -6.96 2.20 14.15
C ALA A 46 -7.12 1.64 15.58
N VAL A 47 -7.25 0.32 15.70
CA VAL A 47 -7.40 -0.37 16.99
C VAL A 47 -6.15 -0.16 17.85
N ALA A 48 -4.95 -0.30 17.26
CA ALA A 48 -3.72 -0.07 17.99
C ALA A 48 -3.56 1.38 18.44
N CYS A 49 -4.00 2.36 17.65
CA CYS A 49 -4.02 3.75 18.04
C CYS A 49 -4.99 4.00 19.20
N TYR A 50 -6.20 3.43 19.14
CA TYR A 50 -7.20 3.56 20.19
C TYR A 50 -6.77 2.91 21.51
N ARG A 51 -6.13 1.74 21.45
CA ARG A 51 -5.64 1.02 22.64
C ARG A 51 -4.25 1.46 23.09
N THR A 52 -3.61 2.39 22.37
CA THR A 52 -2.21 2.77 22.56
C THR A 52 -1.25 1.57 22.54
N ASP A 53 -1.58 0.54 21.76
CA ASP A 53 -0.83 -0.72 21.71
C ASP A 53 0.37 -0.61 20.76
N GLY A 54 1.55 -0.38 21.32
CA GLY A 54 2.80 -0.35 20.57
C GLY A 54 3.23 -1.72 20.03
N ALA A 55 2.77 -2.84 20.61
CA ALA A 55 3.14 -4.19 20.18
C ALA A 55 2.55 -4.58 18.81
N VAL A 56 1.64 -3.75 18.26
CA VAL A 56 1.11 -3.84 16.89
C VAL A 56 2.20 -4.01 15.83
N TRP A 57 3.40 -3.50 16.08
CA TRP A 57 4.53 -3.62 15.14
C TRP A 57 4.81 -5.07 14.75
N ARG A 58 4.53 -6.06 15.61
CA ARG A 58 4.79 -7.49 15.36
C ARG A 58 4.05 -8.03 14.14
N TYR A 59 2.87 -7.47 13.83
CA TYR A 59 2.05 -7.91 12.71
C TYR A 59 1.81 -6.81 11.67
N ALA A 60 1.76 -5.53 12.06
CA ALA A 60 1.68 -4.43 11.10
C ALA A 60 2.95 -4.28 10.25
N LEU A 61 4.14 -4.49 10.84
CA LEU A 61 5.41 -4.39 10.10
C LEU A 61 5.53 -5.45 8.98
N PRO A 62 5.36 -6.76 9.22
CA PRO A 62 5.45 -7.75 8.15
C PRO A 62 4.36 -7.53 7.09
N LEU A 63 3.14 -7.17 7.50
CA LEU A 63 2.05 -6.89 6.55
C LEU A 63 2.38 -5.70 5.64
N ALA A 64 2.89 -4.60 6.21
CA ALA A 64 3.32 -3.44 5.45
C ALA A 64 4.55 -3.73 4.57
N ALA A 65 5.48 -4.57 5.04
CA ALA A 65 6.67 -4.95 4.28
C ALA A 65 6.31 -5.79 3.04
N VAL A 66 5.39 -6.75 3.16
CA VAL A 66 4.90 -7.52 2.01
C VAL A 66 4.19 -6.60 1.02
N GLY A 67 3.32 -5.71 1.50
CA GLY A 67 2.70 -4.68 0.66
C GLY A 67 3.72 -3.79 -0.06
N ALA A 68 4.80 -3.39 0.62
CA ALA A 68 5.89 -2.60 0.04
C ALA A 68 6.61 -3.34 -1.10
N VAL A 69 6.91 -4.62 -0.92
CA VAL A 69 7.56 -5.45 -1.95
C VAL A 69 6.69 -5.55 -3.19
N ILE A 70 5.39 -5.80 -3.01
CA ILE A 70 4.42 -5.86 -4.13
C ILE A 70 4.29 -4.49 -4.82
N ALA A 71 4.31 -3.39 -4.05
CA ALA A 71 4.28 -2.05 -4.61
C ALA A 71 5.53 -1.74 -5.43
N ILE A 72 6.72 -2.10 -4.96
CA ILE A 72 7.98 -1.94 -5.69
C ILE A 72 7.94 -2.75 -6.98
N TRP A 73 7.52 -4.01 -6.90
CA TRP A 73 7.34 -4.85 -8.08
C TRP A 73 6.40 -4.22 -9.10
N HIS A 74 5.27 -3.68 -8.64
CA HIS A 74 4.33 -2.98 -9.50
C HIS A 74 4.95 -1.75 -10.17
N THR A 75 5.71 -0.94 -9.45
CA THR A 75 6.42 0.20 -10.04
C THR A 75 7.44 -0.24 -11.08
N LEU A 76 8.15 -1.36 -10.88
CA LEU A 76 9.10 -1.89 -11.86
C LEU A 76 8.41 -2.38 -13.15
N VAL A 77 7.25 -3.02 -13.02
CA VAL A 77 6.43 -3.44 -14.17
C VAL A 77 5.88 -2.22 -14.91
N PHE A 78 5.34 -1.24 -14.18
CA PHE A 78 4.79 -0.01 -14.77
C PHE A 78 5.85 0.82 -15.53
N THR A 79 7.08 0.89 -15.00
CA THR A 79 8.18 1.64 -15.63
C THR A 79 8.87 0.88 -16.77
N GLY A 80 8.45 -0.36 -17.06
CA GLY A 80 9.05 -1.20 -18.10
C GLY A 80 10.44 -1.76 -17.74
N VAL A 81 10.90 -1.58 -16.50
CA VAL A 81 12.17 -2.14 -16.01
C VAL A 81 12.04 -3.67 -15.84
N ALA A 82 10.88 -4.14 -15.37
CA ALA A 82 10.56 -5.56 -15.31
C ALA A 82 9.73 -5.99 -16.55
N PRO A 83 9.98 -7.19 -17.10
CA PRO A 83 9.21 -7.68 -18.23
C PRO A 83 7.74 -7.85 -17.88
N THR A 84 6.85 -7.33 -18.73
CA THR A 84 5.38 -7.48 -18.61
C THR A 84 4.93 -8.94 -18.69
N ALA A 85 5.76 -9.84 -19.22
CA ALA A 85 5.50 -11.29 -19.20
C ALA A 85 5.41 -11.89 -17.78
N LEU A 86 5.89 -11.17 -16.76
CA LEU A 86 5.78 -11.56 -15.35
C LEU A 86 4.55 -10.93 -14.66
N GLU A 87 3.69 -10.24 -15.41
CA GLU A 87 2.40 -9.79 -14.90
C GLU A 87 1.51 -11.02 -14.60
N PRO A 88 0.91 -11.14 -13.40
CA PRO A 88 0.00 -12.22 -13.08
C PRO A 88 -1.18 -12.24 -14.05
N CYS A 89 -1.48 -13.42 -14.61
CA CYS A 89 -2.64 -13.58 -15.48
C CYS A 89 -3.93 -13.24 -14.71
N GLY A 90 -4.80 -12.44 -15.32
CA GLY A 90 -6.11 -12.09 -14.76
C GLY A 90 -7.01 -11.41 -15.77
N ALA A 91 -8.30 -11.35 -15.47
CA ALA A 91 -9.33 -10.72 -16.33
C ALA A 91 -9.40 -9.18 -16.20
N GLY A 92 -8.47 -8.57 -15.45
CA GLY A 92 -8.44 -7.13 -15.19
C GLY A 92 -7.65 -6.34 -16.25
N PRO A 93 -7.62 -5.00 -16.12
CA PRO A 93 -6.77 -4.16 -16.96
C PRO A 93 -5.28 -4.44 -16.67
N SER A 94 -4.40 -4.12 -17.63
CA SER A 94 -2.96 -4.29 -17.45
C SER A 94 -2.39 -3.36 -16.39
N CYS A 95 -1.50 -3.90 -15.57
CA CYS A 95 -0.73 -3.22 -14.53
C CYS A 95 0.37 -2.28 -15.07
N SER A 96 0.59 -2.24 -16.39
CA SER A 96 1.50 -1.28 -17.04
C SER A 96 0.74 -0.28 -17.94
N SER A 97 -0.57 -0.13 -17.77
CA SER A 97 -1.36 0.80 -18.58
C SER A 97 -1.21 2.25 -18.12
N ASP A 98 -1.22 3.20 -19.06
CA ASP A 98 -1.11 4.64 -18.77
C ASP A 98 -2.25 5.18 -17.89
N ASN A 99 -3.37 4.45 -17.87
CA ASN A 99 -4.52 4.72 -17.01
C ASN A 99 -4.20 4.63 -15.51
N MET A 100 -3.02 4.10 -15.14
CA MET A 100 -2.56 4.01 -13.74
C MET A 100 -1.85 5.28 -13.24
N THR A 101 -2.06 6.41 -13.92
CA THR A 101 -1.56 7.72 -13.50
C THR A 101 -2.70 8.61 -12.99
N ILE A 102 -2.41 9.42 -11.98
CA ILE A 102 -3.33 10.38 -11.36
C ILE A 102 -2.64 11.75 -11.27
N LEU A 103 -3.43 12.83 -11.09
CA LEU A 103 -2.91 14.20 -10.92
C LEU A 103 -1.96 14.66 -12.05
N GLY A 104 -2.28 14.29 -13.29
CA GLY A 104 -1.53 14.75 -14.47
C GLY A 104 -0.19 14.03 -14.71
N GLY A 105 0.00 12.82 -14.18
CA GLY A 105 1.13 11.95 -14.53
C GLY A 105 1.80 11.21 -13.37
N ILE A 106 1.29 11.32 -12.14
CA ILE A 106 1.86 10.61 -11.00
C ILE A 106 1.38 9.15 -11.00
N PRO A 107 2.29 8.17 -11.10
CA PRO A 107 1.89 6.77 -11.13
C PRO A 107 1.39 6.31 -9.76
N LEU A 108 0.20 5.72 -9.74
CA LEU A 108 -0.40 5.09 -8.57
C LEU A 108 0.53 4.10 -7.85
N PRO A 109 1.26 3.20 -8.55
CA PRO A 109 2.18 2.26 -7.90
C PRO A 109 3.25 2.97 -7.06
N LEU A 110 3.77 4.11 -7.52
CA LEU A 110 4.80 4.87 -6.82
C LEU A 110 4.25 5.48 -5.52
N LEU A 111 3.02 5.99 -5.53
CA LEU A 111 2.34 6.47 -4.32
C LEU A 111 2.16 5.33 -3.31
N SER A 112 1.83 4.13 -3.77
CA SER A 112 1.71 2.95 -2.91
C SER A 112 3.05 2.54 -2.28
N VAL A 113 4.17 2.62 -3.01
CA VAL A 113 5.52 2.42 -2.44
C VAL A 113 5.78 3.42 -1.32
N GLY A 114 5.47 4.70 -1.56
CA GLY A 114 5.63 5.75 -0.54
C GLY A 114 4.81 5.48 0.72
N ALA A 115 3.54 5.10 0.57
CA ALA A 115 2.64 4.81 1.68
C ALA A 115 3.11 3.60 2.50
N PHE A 116 3.37 2.46 1.86
CA PHE A 116 3.85 1.26 2.56
C PHE A 116 5.23 1.48 3.17
N GLY A 117 6.15 2.14 2.46
CA GLY A 117 7.48 2.49 2.97
C GLY A 117 7.41 3.36 4.21
N ALA A 118 6.57 4.40 4.21
CA ALA A 118 6.36 5.25 5.38
C ALA A 118 5.82 4.46 6.58
N ILE A 119 4.86 3.55 6.37
CA ILE A 119 4.32 2.71 7.44
C ILE A 119 5.40 1.74 7.97
N VAL A 120 6.19 1.13 7.10
CA VAL A 120 7.32 0.27 7.49
C VAL A 120 8.32 1.03 8.37
N VAL A 121 8.72 2.24 7.96
CA VAL A 121 9.63 3.09 8.75
C VAL A 121 9.02 3.42 10.10
N LEU A 122 7.75 3.86 10.15
CA LEU A 122 7.07 4.19 11.40
C LEU A 122 6.97 2.98 12.33
N MET A 123 6.64 1.79 11.82
CA MET A 123 6.57 0.56 12.61
C MET A 123 7.96 0.13 13.11
N HIS A 124 9.01 0.33 12.33
CA HIS A 124 10.37 0.05 12.75
C HIS A 124 10.82 0.99 13.88
N LEU A 125 10.45 2.27 13.82
CA LEU A 125 10.70 3.23 14.89
C LEU A 125 9.94 2.89 16.18
N VAL A 126 8.68 2.43 16.06
CA VAL A 126 7.89 1.94 17.20
C VAL A 126 8.56 0.71 17.82
N ARG A 127 9.00 -0.26 17.00
CA ARG A 127 9.74 -1.43 17.47
C ARG A 127 10.99 -1.03 18.26
N LYS A 128 11.79 -0.09 17.75
CA LYS A 128 13.01 0.38 18.43
C LYS A 128 12.71 1.02 19.79
N LYS A 129 11.59 1.73 19.93
CA LYS A 129 11.17 2.32 21.22
C LYS A 129 10.65 1.31 22.23
N LEU A 130 10.15 0.16 21.77
CA LEU A 130 9.63 -0.92 22.64
C LEU A 130 10.66 -2.01 22.93
N ALA A 131 11.76 -2.09 22.17
CA ALA A 131 12.82 -3.05 22.43
C ALA A 131 13.60 -2.61 23.69
N PRO A 132 13.84 -3.52 24.65
CA PRO A 132 14.62 -3.23 25.86
C PRO A 132 16.11 -2.98 25.54
#